data_AF-A0AAU2AJ58-F1
#
_entry.id   AF-A0AAU2AJ58-F1
#
_cell.length_a   1.000
_cell.length_b   1.000
_cell.length_c   1.000
_cell.angle_alpha   90.00
_cell.angle_beta   90.00
_cell.angle_gamma   90.00
#
_symmetry.space_group_name_H-M   'P 1'
#
loop_
_entity.id
_entity.type
_entity.pdbx_description
1 polymer ?
#
loop_
_entity_poly.entity_id
_entity_poly.type
_entity_poly.pdbx_seq_one_letter_code
_entity_poly.pdbx_strand_id
1 'polypeptide(L)'
;MFTGYLRCGVCKAPMSTKRVAQRGHVIYYCPGRARNACGKVSRRAAPVDQHLEKLVTEWMCGRAAPALGNDDSPAEELRDAQTRISEIGTRKRTLITAWARGDESVSSLRPDDYYQTISAMNSELDLLEKKAAENTVNTEAARPRDYATEWGNGGFEQRRALIGEIFTAVHVMPSGKGRAPFDPAHIRPVYAS
;
A
#
# COMPACT_ATOMS: atom_id res chain seq x y z
N MET A 1 -1.61 19.01 -12.11
CA MET A 1 -2.33 17.84 -11.59
C MET A 1 -1.63 17.20 -10.39
N PHE A 2 -0.34 16.85 -10.52
CA PHE A 2 0.43 16.09 -9.51
C PHE A 2 1.19 16.93 -8.48
N THR A 3 0.92 18.24 -8.43
CA THR A 3 1.53 19.14 -7.43
C THR A 3 1.16 18.68 -6.02
N GLY A 4 2.16 18.57 -5.14
CA GLY A 4 2.03 18.02 -3.78
C GLY A 4 2.58 16.59 -3.64
N TYR A 5 2.51 15.79 -4.69
CA TYR A 5 2.99 14.40 -4.68
C TYR A 5 4.43 14.27 -5.19
N LEU A 6 4.87 15.20 -6.05
CA LEU A 6 6.22 15.19 -6.61
C LEU A 6 7.29 15.62 -5.58
N ARG A 7 8.33 14.79 -5.43
CA ARG A 7 9.51 15.05 -4.60
C ARG A 7 10.78 15.00 -5.44
N CYS A 8 11.78 15.77 -5.02
CA CYS A 8 13.10 15.73 -5.64
C CYS A 8 13.77 14.36 -5.38
N GLY A 9 14.22 13.68 -6.42
CA GLY A 9 14.92 12.40 -6.30
C GLY A 9 16.23 12.48 -5.49
N VAL A 10 16.84 13.66 -5.41
CA VAL A 10 18.12 13.93 -4.71
C VAL A 10 17.93 14.28 -3.24
N CYS A 11 17.13 15.31 -2.94
CA CYS A 11 16.98 15.83 -1.57
C CYS A 11 15.62 15.54 -0.92
N LYS A 12 14.73 14.84 -1.63
CA LYS A 12 13.36 14.47 -1.19
C LYS A 12 12.42 15.64 -0.86
N ALA A 13 12.89 16.88 -0.96
CA ALA A 13 12.06 18.08 -0.79
C ALA A 13 10.88 18.11 -1.79
N PRO A 14 9.72 18.69 -1.40
CA PRO A 14 8.60 18.88 -2.30
C PRO A 14 8.99 19.72 -3.51
N MET A 15 8.54 19.31 -4.69
CA MET A 15 8.73 20.09 -5.91
C MET A 15 7.64 21.15 -6.05
N SER A 16 8.00 22.29 -6.62
CA SER A 16 7.08 23.39 -6.93
C SER A 16 6.88 23.50 -8.44
N THR A 17 5.77 24.13 -8.84
CA THR A 17 5.52 24.49 -10.24
C THR A 17 5.92 25.95 -10.49
N LYS A 18 6.40 26.25 -11.69
CA LYS A 18 6.47 27.63 -12.19
C LYS A 18 6.26 27.67 -13.69
N ARG A 19 5.68 28.77 -14.17
CA ARG A 19 5.57 29.04 -15.61
C ARG A 19 6.84 29.73 -16.09
N VAL A 20 7.44 29.21 -17.17
CA VAL A 20 8.65 29.79 -17.77
C VAL A 20 8.21 30.82 -18.80
N ALA A 21 8.28 32.10 -18.44
CA ALA A 21 7.78 33.23 -19.24
C ALA A 21 8.27 33.20 -20.70
N GLN A 22 9.56 32.97 -20.92
CA GLN A 22 10.18 32.98 -22.26
C GLN A 22 9.70 31.87 -23.21
N ARG A 23 9.10 30.79 -22.71
CA ARG A 23 8.78 29.59 -23.51
C ARG A 23 7.37 29.05 -23.27
N GLY A 24 6.52 29.80 -22.56
CA GLY A 24 5.11 29.50 -22.32
C GLY A 24 4.77 28.25 -21.50
N HIS A 25 5.73 27.35 -21.24
CA HIS A 25 5.47 26.05 -20.60
C HIS A 25 5.67 26.08 -19.08
N VAL A 26 5.03 25.12 -18.42
CA VAL A 26 5.15 24.90 -16.97
C VAL A 26 6.24 23.86 -16.71
N ILE A 27 7.01 24.09 -15.64
CA ILE A 27 7.98 23.12 -15.14
C ILE A 27 7.71 22.77 -13.69
N TYR A 28 7.99 21.52 -13.33
CA TYR A 28 8.23 21.11 -11.96
C TYR A 28 9.70 21.35 -11.65
N TYR A 29 10.00 21.96 -10.51
CA TYR A 29 11.37 22.18 -10.07
C TYR A 29 11.52 21.97 -8.57
N CYS A 30 12.69 21.47 -8.18
CA CYS A 30 13.11 21.45 -6.79
C CYS A 30 13.48 22.89 -6.39
N PRO A 31 12.91 23.45 -5.32
CA PRO A 31 13.29 24.77 -4.85
C PRO A 31 14.79 24.85 -4.49
N GLY A 32 15.35 26.05 -4.47
CA GLY A 32 16.74 26.27 -4.08
C GLY A 32 16.97 26.19 -2.57
N ARG A 33 18.22 26.40 -2.15
CA ARG A 33 18.66 26.30 -0.75
C ARG A 33 17.89 27.20 0.21
N ALA A 34 17.42 28.36 -0.27
CA ALA A 34 16.57 29.28 0.49
C ALA A 34 15.26 28.65 1.01
N ARG A 35 14.84 27.50 0.48
CA ARG A 35 13.67 26.73 0.95
C ARG A 35 14.05 25.31 1.40
N ASN A 36 15.26 25.13 1.95
CA ASN A 36 15.78 23.84 2.43
C ASN A 36 15.76 22.73 1.35
N ALA A 37 15.98 23.10 0.09
CA ALA A 37 15.94 22.20 -1.05
C ALA A 37 17.16 22.41 -1.97
N CYS A 38 17.44 21.46 -2.86
CA CYS A 38 18.73 21.44 -3.56
C CYS A 38 18.80 22.25 -4.87
N GLY A 39 17.68 22.61 -5.49
CA GLY A 39 17.65 23.30 -6.78
C GLY A 39 18.09 22.48 -7.99
N LYS A 40 18.49 21.22 -7.81
CA LYS A 40 19.20 20.43 -8.85
C LYS A 40 18.30 19.73 -9.87
N VAL A 41 17.01 19.60 -9.58
CA VAL A 41 16.07 18.84 -10.42
C VAL A 41 15.00 19.76 -10.97
N SER A 42 14.81 19.74 -12.29
CA SER A 42 13.68 20.39 -12.95
C SER A 42 13.24 19.62 -14.19
N ARG A 43 11.94 19.59 -14.45
CA ARG A 43 11.32 18.88 -15.58
C ARG A 43 10.16 19.67 -16.16
N ARG A 44 9.94 19.54 -17.46
CA ARG A 44 8.70 20.02 -18.07
C ARG A 44 7.51 19.27 -17.47
N ALA A 45 6.46 19.99 -17.12
CA ALA A 45 5.30 19.40 -16.46
C ALA A 45 4.54 18.46 -17.40
N ALA A 46 4.27 18.91 -18.64
CA ALA A 46 3.48 18.14 -19.60
C ALA A 46 3.90 16.66 -19.79
N PRO A 47 5.17 16.32 -20.11
CA PRO A 47 5.56 14.92 -20.27
C PRO A 47 5.55 14.13 -18.95
N VAL A 48 5.79 14.80 -17.82
CA VAL A 48 5.70 14.17 -16.49
C VAL A 48 4.25 13.83 -16.18
N ASP A 49 3.33 14.78 -16.38
CA ASP A 49 1.90 14.62 -16.15
C ASP A 49 1.36 13.49 -17.04
N GLN A 50 1.66 13.50 -18.34
CA GLN A 50 1.23 12.43 -19.26
C GLN A 50 1.71 11.04 -18.84
N HIS A 51 2.96 10.93 -18.37
CA HIS A 51 3.48 9.65 -17.91
C HIS A 51 2.82 9.20 -16.61
N LEU A 52 2.59 10.11 -15.67
CA LEU A 52 1.92 9.80 -14.41
C LEU A 52 0.44 9.44 -14.61
N GLU A 53 -0.26 10.11 -15.52
CA GLU A 53 -1.62 9.74 -15.91
C GLU A 53 -1.67 8.32 -16.48
N LYS A 54 -0.69 7.95 -17.31
CA LYS A 54 -0.57 6.57 -17.80
C LYS A 54 -0.38 5.58 -16.65
N LEU A 55 0.50 5.88 -15.69
CA LEU A 55 0.71 5.02 -14.52
C LEU A 55 -0.54 4.89 -13.65
N VAL A 56 -1.32 5.97 -13.50
CA VAL A 56 -2.63 5.93 -12.82
C VAL A 56 -3.57 5.00 -13.56
N THR A 57 -3.72 5.14 -14.88
CA THR A 57 -4.57 4.25 -15.68
C THR A 57 -4.11 2.79 -15.61
N GLU A 58 -2.81 2.54 -15.72
CA GLU A 58 -2.26 1.18 -15.62
C GLU A 58 -2.49 0.59 -14.22
N TRP A 59 -2.40 1.39 -13.15
CA TRP A 59 -2.69 0.94 -11.78
C TRP A 59 -4.18 0.59 -11.64
N MET A 60 -5.07 1.44 -12.15
CA MET A 60 -6.52 1.22 -12.15
C MET A 60 -6.92 -0.02 -12.95
N CYS A 61 -6.21 -0.33 -14.03
CA CYS A 61 -6.41 -1.56 -14.81
C CYS A 61 -5.73 -2.80 -14.20
N GLY A 62 -5.11 -2.69 -13.01
CA GLY A 62 -4.41 -3.79 -12.35
C GLY A 62 -3.07 -4.20 -12.99
N ARG A 63 -2.49 -3.35 -13.84
CA ARG A 63 -1.27 -3.64 -14.62
C ARG A 63 0.01 -2.98 -14.10
N ALA A 64 -0.09 -1.92 -13.29
CA ALA A 64 1.07 -1.16 -12.80
C ALA A 64 1.32 -1.22 -11.30
N ALA A 65 0.59 -2.02 -10.53
CA ALA A 65 1.10 -2.38 -9.21
C ALA A 65 2.31 -3.30 -9.45
N PRO A 66 3.57 -2.90 -9.15
CA PRO A 66 4.56 -3.93 -8.89
C PRO A 66 3.96 -4.79 -7.80
N ALA A 67 4.05 -6.11 -7.94
CA ALA A 67 3.75 -7.03 -6.87
C ALA A 67 4.48 -6.52 -5.61
N LEU A 68 3.75 -5.81 -4.75
CA LEU A 68 4.15 -5.59 -3.38
C LEU A 68 4.19 -7.02 -2.86
N GLY A 69 5.40 -7.56 -2.76
CA GLY A 69 5.61 -8.96 -2.47
C GLY A 69 4.82 -9.34 -1.23
N ASN A 70 3.76 -10.08 -1.46
CA ASN A 70 3.13 -11.07 -0.61
C ASN A 70 2.51 -12.02 -1.62
N ASP A 71 3.10 -13.21 -1.71
CA ASP A 71 2.78 -14.25 -2.68
C ASP A 71 1.48 -14.99 -2.32
N ASP A 72 0.65 -14.43 -1.45
CA ASP A 72 -0.66 -14.96 -1.09
C ASP A 72 -1.69 -13.84 -1.24
N SER A 73 -2.77 -14.12 -1.97
CA SER A 73 -3.90 -13.20 -2.04
C SER A 73 -4.40 -12.91 -0.62
N PRO A 74 -4.76 -11.66 -0.24
CA PRO A 74 -5.36 -11.37 1.07
C PRO A 74 -6.59 -12.24 1.37
N ALA A 75 -7.28 -12.70 0.33
CA ALA A 75 -8.40 -13.64 0.43
C ALA A 75 -7.97 -15.07 0.78
N GLU A 76 -6.76 -15.48 0.40
CA GLU A 76 -6.18 -16.78 0.70
C GLU A 76 -5.61 -16.82 2.11
N GLU A 77 -4.86 -15.78 2.53
CA GLU A 77 -4.42 -15.63 3.92
C GLU A 77 -5.60 -15.57 4.91
N LEU A 78 -6.70 -14.91 4.55
CA LEU A 78 -7.91 -14.88 5.36
C LEU A 78 -8.57 -16.26 5.48
N ARG A 79 -8.63 -17.02 4.38
CA ARG A 79 -9.15 -18.40 4.38
C ARG A 79 -8.29 -19.33 5.22
N ASP A 80 -6.97 -19.20 5.14
CA ASP A 80 -6.03 -19.98 5.94
C ASP A 80 -6.13 -19.64 7.42
N ALA A 81 -6.22 -18.35 7.76
CA ALA A 81 -6.44 -17.90 9.14
C ALA A 81 -7.76 -18.43 9.71
N GLN A 82 -8.86 -18.38 8.93
CA GLN A 82 -10.16 -18.92 9.34
C GLN A 82 -10.13 -20.44 9.52
N THR A 83 -9.46 -21.16 8.63
CA THR A 83 -9.25 -22.61 8.74
C THR A 83 -8.50 -22.91 10.05
N ARG A 84 -7.42 -22.19 10.32
CA ARG A 84 -6.59 -22.39 11.52
C ARG A 84 -7.34 -22.09 12.82
N ILE A 85 -8.14 -21.02 12.85
CA ILE A 85 -9.02 -20.69 13.98
C ILE A 85 -10.00 -21.85 14.24
N SER A 86 -10.60 -22.41 13.19
CA SER A 86 -11.55 -23.51 13.32
C SER A 86 -10.91 -24.80 13.84
N GLU A 87 -9.67 -25.10 13.41
CA GLU A 87 -8.88 -26.25 13.87
C GLU A 87 -8.54 -26.12 15.35
N ILE A 88 -7.97 -24.98 15.76
CA ILE A 88 -7.58 -24.73 17.16
C ILE A 88 -8.82 -24.72 18.06
N GLY A 89 -9.91 -24.08 17.62
CA GLY A 89 -11.17 -24.05 18.35
C GLY A 89 -11.77 -25.45 18.54
N THR A 90 -11.66 -26.31 17.52
CA THR A 90 -12.13 -27.70 17.61
C THR A 90 -11.25 -28.53 18.54
N ARG A 91 -9.93 -28.42 18.42
CA ARG A 91 -8.96 -29.10 19.30
C ARG A 91 -9.16 -28.70 20.77
N LYS A 92 -9.35 -27.41 21.03
CA LYS A 92 -9.64 -26.86 22.36
C LYS A 92 -10.94 -27.45 22.94
N ARG A 93 -12.03 -27.46 22.17
CA ARG A 93 -13.32 -28.06 22.59
C ARG A 93 -13.17 -29.55 22.93
N THR A 94 -12.46 -30.30 22.10
CA THR A 94 -12.19 -31.72 22.36
C THR A 94 -11.40 -31.92 23.65
N LEU A 95 -10.33 -31.13 23.86
CA LEU A 95 -9.51 -31.20 25.06
C LEU A 95 -10.30 -30.87 26.34
N ILE A 96 -11.10 -29.80 26.32
CA ILE A 96 -11.97 -29.41 27.45
C ILE A 96 -12.97 -30.53 27.76
N THR A 97 -13.58 -31.12 26.73
CA THR A 97 -14.59 -32.17 26.90
C THR A 97 -13.98 -33.46 27.45
N ALA A 98 -12.84 -33.88 26.90
CA ALA A 98 -12.10 -35.05 27.37
C ALA A 98 -11.64 -34.87 28.83
N TRP A 99 -11.13 -33.68 29.17
CA TRP A 99 -10.71 -33.35 30.53
C TRP A 99 -11.87 -33.38 31.52
N ALA A 100 -13.01 -32.77 31.16
CA ALA A 100 -14.20 -32.75 32.01
C ALA A 100 -14.82 -34.14 32.23
N ARG A 101 -14.64 -35.06 31.28
CA ARG A 101 -15.12 -36.44 31.35
C ARG A 101 -14.12 -37.40 32.02
N GLY A 102 -12.89 -36.96 32.25
CA GLY A 102 -11.82 -37.82 32.75
C GLY A 102 -11.43 -38.91 31.74
N ASP A 103 -11.46 -38.60 30.45
CA ASP A 103 -11.12 -39.56 29.39
C ASP A 103 -9.68 -40.08 29.55
N GLU A 104 -9.46 -41.35 29.24
CA GLU A 104 -8.14 -41.99 29.35
C GLU A 104 -7.06 -41.27 28.52
N SER A 105 -7.46 -40.71 27.38
CA SER A 105 -6.59 -39.92 26.47
C SER A 105 -5.96 -38.66 27.09
N VAL A 106 -6.49 -38.17 28.21
CA VAL A 106 -6.00 -37.00 28.96
C VAL A 106 -5.70 -37.31 30.41
N SER A 107 -5.81 -38.59 30.82
CA SER A 107 -5.56 -39.05 32.18
C SER A 107 -4.13 -38.80 32.68
N SER A 108 -3.16 -38.70 31.76
CA SER A 108 -1.76 -38.40 32.07
C SER A 108 -1.46 -36.90 32.14
N LEU A 109 -2.38 -36.02 31.75
CA LEU A 109 -2.17 -34.57 31.79
C LEU A 109 -2.29 -34.08 33.23
N ARG A 110 -1.33 -33.28 33.70
CA ARG A 110 -1.47 -32.61 35.00
C ARG A 110 -2.35 -31.36 34.84
N PRO A 111 -3.00 -30.89 35.92
CA PRO A 111 -3.78 -29.66 35.88
C PRO A 111 -2.97 -28.46 35.35
N ASP A 112 -1.70 -28.33 35.74
CA ASP A 112 -0.84 -27.23 35.28
C ASP A 112 -0.58 -27.30 33.77
N ASP A 113 -0.31 -28.49 33.23
CA ASP A 113 -0.09 -28.71 31.79
C ASP A 113 -1.37 -28.43 30.99
N TYR A 114 -2.54 -28.78 31.55
CA TYR A 114 -3.84 -28.47 30.97
C TYR A 114 -4.04 -26.96 30.85
N TYR A 115 -3.86 -26.21 31.94
CA TYR A 115 -4.04 -24.76 31.94
C TYR A 115 -3.04 -24.05 31.02
N GLN A 116 -1.78 -24.49 30.98
CA GLN A 116 -0.78 -23.95 30.05
C GLN A 116 -1.18 -24.20 28.59
N THR A 117 -1.65 -25.41 28.27
CA THR A 117 -2.09 -25.77 26.92
C THR A 117 -3.29 -24.93 26.46
N ILE A 118 -4.29 -24.77 27.33
CA ILE A 118 -5.46 -23.92 27.05
C ILE A 118 -5.06 -22.45 26.90
N SER A 119 -4.15 -21.96 27.74
CA SER A 119 -3.65 -20.59 27.66
C SER A 119 -2.92 -20.34 26.33
N ALA A 120 -2.06 -21.26 25.89
CA ALA A 120 -1.35 -21.15 24.63
C ALA A 120 -2.32 -21.12 23.43
N MET A 121 -3.33 -22.00 23.43
CA MET A 121 -4.38 -22.00 22.39
C MET A 121 -5.18 -20.71 22.37
N ASN A 122 -5.49 -20.12 23.54
CA ASN A 122 -6.19 -18.82 23.60
C ASN A 122 -5.33 -17.71 23.01
N SER A 123 -4.05 -17.64 23.38
CA SER A 123 -3.15 -16.63 22.83
C SER A 123 -2.98 -16.76 21.31
N GLU A 124 -2.93 -18.00 20.79
CA GLU A 124 -2.88 -18.23 19.34
C GLU A 124 -4.19 -17.81 18.64
N LEU A 125 -5.35 -18.10 19.23
CA LEU A 125 -6.65 -17.65 18.72
C LEU A 125 -6.75 -16.12 18.70
N ASP A 126 -6.40 -15.44 19.79
CA ASP A 126 -6.44 -13.97 19.89
C ASP A 126 -5.57 -13.31 18.80
N LEU A 127 -4.38 -13.89 18.55
CA LEU A 127 -3.48 -13.40 17.51
C LEU A 127 -4.05 -13.62 16.10
N LEU A 128 -4.64 -14.79 15.84
CA LEU A 128 -5.23 -15.10 14.53
C LEU A 128 -6.50 -14.29 14.27
N GLU A 129 -7.35 -14.09 15.28
CA GLU A 129 -8.56 -13.27 15.18
C GLU A 129 -8.21 -11.81 14.92
N LYS A 130 -7.20 -11.27 15.60
CA LYS A 130 -6.70 -9.92 15.35
C LYS A 130 -6.20 -9.76 13.91
N LYS A 131 -5.40 -10.71 13.41
CA LYS A 131 -4.93 -10.70 12.02
C LYS A 131 -6.08 -10.82 11.02
N ALA A 132 -7.06 -11.67 11.28
CA ALA A 132 -8.24 -11.81 10.42
C ALA A 132 -9.08 -10.53 10.39
N ALA A 133 -9.23 -9.84 11.52
CA ALA A 133 -9.94 -8.55 11.58
C ALA A 133 -9.19 -7.46 10.80
N GLU A 134 -7.87 -7.37 10.94
CA GLU A 134 -7.02 -6.44 10.16
C GLU A 134 -7.13 -6.72 8.65
N ASN A 135 -7.09 -7.99 8.24
CA ASN A 135 -7.26 -8.39 6.84
C ASN A 135 -8.69 -8.14 6.32
N THR A 136 -9.72 -8.31 7.14
CA THR A 136 -11.11 -8.05 6.75
C THR A 136 -11.33 -6.56 6.45
N VAL A 137 -10.79 -5.66 7.28
CA VAL A 137 -10.84 -4.21 7.04
C VAL A 137 -10.12 -3.84 5.74
N ASN A 138 -8.98 -4.47 5.45
CA ASN A 138 -8.27 -4.29 4.17
C ASN A 138 -9.10 -4.80 2.98
N THR A 139 -9.83 -5.91 3.12
CA THR A 139 -10.71 -6.42 2.04
C THR A 139 -11.99 -5.61 1.85
N GLU A 140 -12.56 -5.01 2.90
CA GLU A 140 -13.74 -4.13 2.78
C GLU A 140 -13.40 -2.77 2.15
N ALA A 141 -12.17 -2.29 2.34
CA ALA A 141 -11.62 -1.16 1.59
C ALA A 141 -11.47 -1.47 0.08
N ALA A 142 -11.40 -2.75 -0.29
CA ALA A 142 -11.38 -3.24 -1.67
C ALA A 142 -12.80 -3.48 -2.25
N ARG A 143 -13.72 -2.52 -2.07
CA ARG A 143 -14.92 -2.48 -2.94
C ARG A 143 -14.46 -2.35 -4.40
N PRO A 144 -15.11 -3.03 -5.37
CA PRO A 144 -14.83 -2.83 -6.79
C PRO A 144 -15.31 -1.44 -7.18
N ARG A 145 -14.45 -0.45 -6.97
CA ARG A 145 -14.63 0.93 -7.37
C ARG A 145 -14.27 1.01 -8.85
N ASP A 146 -15.17 1.52 -9.67
CA ASP A 146 -14.87 1.74 -11.07
C ASP A 146 -14.01 3.00 -11.22
N TYR A 147 -12.73 2.83 -10.92
CA TYR A 147 -11.73 3.88 -10.98
C TYR A 147 -11.64 4.52 -12.38
N ALA A 148 -11.93 3.77 -13.45
CA ALA A 148 -11.90 4.30 -14.81
C ALA A 148 -13.05 5.31 -15.03
N THR A 149 -14.26 4.97 -14.58
CA THR A 149 -15.42 5.88 -14.63
C THR A 149 -15.22 7.09 -13.72
N GLU A 150 -14.71 6.91 -12.50
CA GLU A 150 -14.43 8.01 -11.58
C GLU A 150 -13.32 8.93 -12.08
N TRP A 151 -12.29 8.40 -12.73
CA TRP A 151 -11.23 9.19 -13.35
C TRP A 151 -11.74 9.99 -14.53
N GLY A 152 -12.51 9.37 -15.43
CA GLY A 152 -13.05 10.01 -16.64
C GLY A 152 -14.02 11.14 -16.32
N ASN A 153 -15.00 10.86 -15.46
CA ASN A 153 -16.09 11.78 -15.14
C ASN A 153 -15.79 12.70 -13.94
N GLY A 154 -14.75 12.37 -13.16
CA GLY A 154 -14.43 13.10 -11.95
C GLY A 154 -13.87 14.49 -12.21
N GLY A 155 -14.24 15.44 -11.35
CA GLY A 155 -13.67 16.78 -11.32
C GLY A 155 -12.20 16.79 -10.87
N PHE A 156 -11.56 17.96 -10.94
CA PHE A 156 -10.15 18.12 -10.56
C PHE A 156 -9.82 17.63 -9.13
N GLU A 157 -10.67 17.95 -8.16
CA GLU A 157 -10.48 17.54 -6.77
C GLU A 157 -10.63 16.02 -6.58
N GLN A 158 -11.61 15.40 -7.25
CA GLN A 158 -11.82 13.94 -7.20
C GLN A 158 -10.63 13.19 -7.79
N ARG A 159 -10.15 13.62 -8.95
CA ARG A 159 -8.95 13.02 -9.54
C ARG A 159 -7.71 13.24 -8.67
N ARG A 160 -7.60 14.37 -7.96
CA ARG A 160 -6.52 14.60 -6.98
C ARG A 160 -6.61 13.70 -5.75
N ALA A 161 -7.82 13.40 -5.28
CA ALA A 161 -8.05 12.44 -4.21
C ALA A 161 -7.61 11.03 -4.66
N LEU A 162 -8.02 10.59 -5.85
CA LEU A 162 -7.60 9.31 -6.43
C LEU A 162 -6.07 9.21 -6.58
N ILE A 163 -5.41 10.28 -7.02
CA ILE A 163 -3.93 10.32 -7.06
C ILE A 163 -3.32 10.09 -5.67
N GLY A 164 -3.95 10.62 -4.61
CA GLY A 164 -3.49 10.43 -3.24
C GLY A 164 -3.73 9.03 -2.69
N GLU A 165 -4.80 8.35 -3.15
CA GLU A 165 -5.03 6.93 -2.88
C GLU A 165 -3.98 6.05 -3.59
N ILE A 166 -3.50 6.45 -4.77
CA ILE A 166 -2.55 5.64 -5.57
C ILE A 166 -1.10 5.90 -5.19
N PHE A 167 -0.71 7.17 -4.99
CA PHE A 167 0.68 7.56 -4.76
C PHE A 167 0.86 8.27 -3.42
N THR A 168 1.72 7.73 -2.58
CA THR A 168 2.26 8.46 -1.42
C THR A 168 3.21 9.57 -1.88
N ALA A 169 4.07 9.28 -2.86
CA ALA A 169 5.02 10.24 -3.40
C ALA A 169 5.47 9.83 -4.81
N VAL A 170 6.02 10.78 -5.56
CA VAL A 170 6.65 10.51 -6.85
C VAL A 170 8.02 11.16 -6.88
N HIS A 171 9.08 10.36 -6.95
CA HIS A 171 10.45 10.82 -7.00
C HIS A 171 10.87 11.16 -8.43
N VAL A 172 11.24 12.42 -8.66
CA VAL A 172 11.76 12.89 -9.94
C VAL A 172 13.29 12.90 -9.90
N MET A 173 13.92 11.99 -10.63
CA MET A 173 15.36 11.82 -10.71
C MET A 173 16.00 12.82 -11.68
N PRO A 174 17.27 13.24 -11.44
CA PRO A 174 18.06 14.03 -12.39
C PRO A 174 18.36 13.22 -13.67
N SER A 175 18.57 13.89 -14.81
CA SER A 175 18.68 13.26 -16.15
C SER A 175 19.96 13.70 -16.85
N GLY A 176 21.03 13.81 -16.06
CA GLY A 176 22.32 14.33 -16.53
C GLY A 176 22.30 15.84 -16.87
N LYS A 177 23.37 16.29 -17.53
CA LYS A 177 23.55 17.69 -17.96
C LYS A 177 22.92 17.90 -19.35
N GLY A 178 22.41 19.11 -19.58
CA GLY A 178 21.91 19.53 -20.90
C GLY A 178 20.40 19.33 -21.10
N ARG A 179 19.97 19.47 -22.37
CA ARG A 179 18.56 19.34 -22.79
C ARG A 179 18.28 17.91 -23.24
N ALA A 180 18.35 16.98 -22.29
CA ALA A 180 17.97 15.59 -22.55
C ALA A 180 16.46 15.47 -22.85
N PRO A 181 16.05 14.55 -23.74
CA PRO A 181 14.64 14.21 -23.91
C PRO A 181 14.05 13.69 -22.59
N PHE A 182 12.71 13.72 -22.49
CA PHE A 182 12.05 13.09 -21.35
C PHE A 182 12.26 11.59 -21.42
N ASP A 183 12.72 11.02 -20.31
CA ASP A 183 12.89 9.59 -20.13
C ASP A 183 12.06 9.15 -18.91
N PRO A 184 11.04 8.29 -19.12
CA PRO A 184 10.19 7.75 -18.05
C PRO A 184 10.95 7.12 -16.88
N ALA A 185 12.12 6.53 -17.11
CA ALA A 185 12.91 5.87 -16.07
C ALA A 185 13.36 6.82 -14.95
N HIS A 186 13.32 8.14 -15.20
CA HIS A 186 13.60 9.16 -14.20
C HIS A 186 12.41 9.51 -13.29
N ILE A 187 11.23 8.91 -13.51
CA ILE A 187 10.07 9.07 -12.65
C ILE A 187 9.89 7.79 -11.87
N ARG A 188 10.04 7.87 -10.54
CA ARG A 188 9.93 6.72 -9.64
C ARG A 188 8.74 6.91 -8.70
N PRO A 189 7.57 6.35 -9.01
CA PRO A 189 6.41 6.41 -8.12
C PRO A 189 6.67 5.61 -6.83
N VAL A 190 6.08 6.07 -5.75
CA VAL A 190 5.95 5.38 -4.46
C VAL A 190 4.46 5.22 -4.24
N TYR A 191 3.97 3.99 -4.35
CA TYR A 191 2.56 3.66 -4.22
C TYR A 191 2.14 3.71 -2.75
N ALA A 192 0.88 4.08 -2.49
CA ALA A 192 0.30 3.96 -1.17
C ALA A 192 0.07 2.47 -0.83
N SER A 193 0.36 2.11 0.41
CA SER A 193 0.15 0.78 1.01
C SER A 193 -1.28 0.62 1.51
#